data_AF-A0A7J0C6E9-F1
#
_entry.id   AF-A0A7J0C6E9-F1
#
_cell.length_a   1.000
_cell.length_b   1.000
_cell.length_c   1.000
_cell.angle_alpha   90.00
_cell.angle_beta   90.00
_cell.angle_gamma   90.00
#
_symmetry.space_group_name_H-M   'P 1'
#
loop_
_entity.id
_entity.type
_entity.pdbx_description
1 polymer ?
#
loop_
_entity_poly.entity_id
_entity_poly.type
_entity_poly.pdbx_seq_one_letter_code
_entity_poly.pdbx_strand_id
1 'polypeptide(L)'
;MCGQFTGWPEQAMDVLWQLQGEPTHATRERYRADRERLVRQPMIALLNEVADTDPRYEDFSVWHYRTDSWWWQHQSAVIRLGRKVEIGLRFSLDGLRIQGAWWYPDPGQVDMFRKAVASEGSGHELSAIVEDVRKKGYDISGT
;
A
#
# COMPACT_ATOMS: atom_id res chain seq x y z
N MET A 1 -0.79 7.64 21.96
CA MET A 1 -1.85 7.93 20.96
C MET A 1 -1.15 8.12 19.63
N CYS A 2 -1.34 7.22 18.67
CA CYS A 2 -0.97 7.54 17.29
C CYS A 2 -1.94 8.63 16.82
N GLY A 3 -1.42 9.67 16.17
CA GLY A 3 -2.26 10.76 15.67
C GLY A 3 -3.26 10.26 14.63
N GLN A 4 -4.39 10.96 14.52
CA GLN A 4 -5.38 10.73 13.48
C GLN A 4 -4.75 10.93 12.09
N PHE A 5 -5.11 10.08 11.13
CA PHE A 5 -4.74 10.22 9.73
C PHE A 5 -5.51 11.37 9.09
N THR A 6 -4.77 12.41 8.69
CA THR A 6 -5.32 13.58 8.00
C THR A 6 -4.89 13.65 6.53
N GLY A 7 -4.38 12.56 5.97
CA GLY A 7 -3.73 12.54 4.66
C GLY A 7 -2.23 12.81 4.70
N TRP A 8 -1.60 12.75 3.53
CA TRP A 8 -0.23 13.23 3.35
C TRP A 8 -0.26 14.73 3.05
N PRO A 9 0.49 15.55 3.80
CA PRO A 9 0.59 16.97 3.51
C PRO A 9 1.37 17.21 2.22
N GLU A 10 1.16 18.35 1.55
CA GLU A 10 1.84 18.68 0.28
C GLU A 10 3.38 18.59 0.38
N GLN A 11 3.94 18.96 1.54
CA GLN A 11 5.38 18.86 1.81
C GLN A 11 5.90 17.42 1.76
N ALA A 12 5.05 16.40 1.91
CA ALA A 12 5.44 15.01 1.69
C ALA A 12 5.86 14.78 0.23
N MET A 13 5.17 15.42 -0.72
CA MET A 13 5.51 15.34 -2.15
C MET A 13 6.82 16.06 -2.43
N ASP A 14 7.05 17.23 -1.83
CA ASP A 14 8.32 17.95 -1.94
C ASP A 14 9.50 17.09 -1.46
N VAL A 15 9.35 16.41 -0.33
CA VAL A 15 10.37 15.49 0.20
C VAL A 15 10.65 14.36 -0.79
N LEU A 16 9.60 13.71 -1.32
CA LEU A 16 9.76 12.61 -2.27
C LEU A 16 10.40 13.10 -3.58
N TRP A 17 10.07 14.31 -4.03
CA TRP A 17 10.68 14.94 -5.19
C TRP A 17 12.19 15.14 -5.01
N GLN A 18 12.60 15.63 -3.83
CA GLN A 18 14.02 15.82 -3.50
C GLN A 18 14.79 14.50 -3.36
N LEU A 19 14.09 13.40 -3.12
CA LEU A 19 14.65 12.05 -3.01
C LEU A 19 14.57 11.24 -4.31
N GLN A 20 14.05 11.82 -5.40
CA GLN A 20 13.90 11.13 -6.67
C GLN A 20 15.26 10.77 -7.31
N GLY A 21 15.32 9.60 -7.95
CA GLY A 21 16.52 9.10 -8.61
C GLY A 21 17.60 8.69 -7.61
N GLU A 22 18.81 9.24 -7.78
CA GLU A 22 19.99 8.94 -6.95
C GLU A 22 20.51 10.22 -6.29
N PRO A 23 19.82 10.77 -5.28
CA PRO A 23 20.23 11.97 -4.59
C PRO A 23 21.54 11.77 -3.82
N THR A 24 22.30 12.85 -3.64
CA THR A 24 23.55 12.81 -2.88
C THR A 24 23.33 12.35 -1.43
N HIS A 25 24.37 11.83 -0.77
CA HIS A 25 24.29 11.49 0.66
C HIS A 25 23.84 12.67 1.53
N ALA A 26 24.31 13.88 1.24
CA ALA A 26 23.92 15.08 1.98
C ALA A 26 22.42 15.40 1.83
N THR A 27 21.87 15.26 0.62
CA THR A 27 20.43 15.42 0.37
C THR A 27 19.62 14.38 1.15
N ARG A 28 20.04 13.11 1.11
CA ARG A 28 19.36 12.01 1.82
C ARG A 28 19.29 12.25 3.31
N GLU A 29 20.42 12.63 3.93
CA GLU A 29 20.46 12.86 5.37
C GLU A 29 19.63 14.09 5.76
N ARG A 30 19.68 15.15 4.95
CA ARG A 30 18.86 16.37 5.16
C ARG A 30 17.36 16.07 5.21
N TYR A 31 16.85 15.25 4.30
CA TYR A 31 15.42 14.96 4.19
C TYR A 31 14.96 13.73 4.99
N ARG A 32 15.87 13.06 5.70
CA ARG A 32 15.58 11.81 6.42
C ARG A 32 14.50 11.96 7.48
N ALA A 33 14.63 12.98 8.33
CA ALA A 33 13.68 13.26 9.40
C ALA A 33 12.32 13.71 8.86
N ASP A 34 12.32 14.52 7.79
CA ASP A 34 11.10 14.96 7.14
C ASP A 34 10.38 13.81 6.42
N ARG A 35 11.10 12.90 5.76
CA ARG A 35 10.49 11.71 5.16
C ARG A 35 9.86 10.81 6.21
N GLU A 36 10.50 10.65 7.37
CA GLU A 36 9.92 9.90 8.49
C GLU A 36 8.59 10.55 8.93
N ARG A 37 8.63 11.84 9.25
CA ARG A 37 7.48 12.58 9.80
C ARG A 37 6.35 12.82 8.82
N LEU A 38 6.66 13.14 7.56
CA LEU A 38 5.69 13.56 6.55
C LEU A 38 5.23 12.41 5.65
N VAL A 39 5.97 11.29 5.59
CA VAL A 39 5.62 10.17 4.70
C VAL A 39 5.31 8.90 5.48
N ARG A 40 6.21 8.47 6.39
CA ARG A 40 6.04 7.21 7.12
C ARG A 40 5.00 7.33 8.24
N GLN A 41 5.04 8.38 9.05
CA GLN A 41 4.10 8.54 10.16
C GLN A 41 2.63 8.63 9.68
N PRO A 42 2.29 9.33 8.58
CA PRO A 42 0.94 9.27 8.03
C PRO A 42 0.54 7.87 7.55
N MET A 43 1.45 7.09 6.97
CA MET A 43 1.17 5.68 6.62
C MET A 43 0.84 4.84 7.87
N ILE A 44 1.55 5.06 8.97
CA ILE A 44 1.27 4.40 10.25
C ILE A 44 -0.10 4.84 10.80
N ALA A 45 -0.39 6.13 10.77
CA ALA A 45 -1.69 6.66 11.20
C ALA A 45 -2.83 6.05 10.39
N LEU A 46 -2.70 6.00 9.05
CA LEU A 46 -3.68 5.37 8.16
C LEU A 46 -3.93 3.90 8.55
N LEU A 47 -2.87 3.12 8.76
CA LEU A 47 -3.04 1.69 9.06
C LEU A 47 -3.57 1.42 10.47
N ASN A 48 -3.26 2.28 11.44
CA ASN A 48 -3.91 2.21 12.75
C ASN A 48 -5.41 2.46 12.61
N GLU A 49 -5.84 3.50 11.88
CA GLU A 49 -7.26 3.76 11.67
C GLU A 49 -7.96 2.60 10.94
N VAL A 50 -7.31 2.02 9.92
CA VAL A 50 -7.83 0.85 9.22
C VAL A 50 -7.98 -0.34 10.19
N ALA A 51 -6.99 -0.60 11.05
CA ALA A 51 -7.06 -1.64 12.07
C ALA A 51 -8.18 -1.37 13.10
N ASP A 52 -8.42 -0.11 13.45
CA ASP A 52 -9.53 0.28 14.34
C ASP A 52 -10.91 0.03 13.70
N THR A 53 -11.03 0.05 12.36
CA THR A 53 -12.30 -0.27 11.68
C THR A 53 -12.64 -1.76 11.67
N ASP A 54 -11.62 -2.63 11.58
CA ASP A 54 -11.79 -4.07 11.53
C ASP A 54 -10.52 -4.79 12.03
N PRO A 55 -10.61 -5.63 13.09
CA PRO A 55 -9.47 -6.36 13.63
C PRO A 55 -8.73 -7.24 12.61
N ARG A 56 -9.37 -7.61 11.49
CA ARG A 56 -8.70 -8.37 10.41
C ARG A 56 -7.51 -7.63 9.79
N TYR A 57 -7.42 -6.32 9.99
CA TYR A 57 -6.34 -5.49 9.46
C TYR A 57 -5.24 -5.16 10.49
N GLU A 58 -5.30 -5.71 11.71
CA GLU A 58 -4.36 -5.38 12.79
C GLU A 58 -2.92 -5.86 12.53
N ASP A 59 -2.74 -6.95 11.78
CA ASP A 59 -1.42 -7.48 11.44
C ASP A 59 -0.82 -6.73 10.24
N PHE A 60 -0.26 -5.55 10.49
CA PHE A 60 0.40 -4.75 9.46
C PHE A 60 1.87 -4.42 9.78
N SER A 61 2.60 -4.01 8.75
CA SER A 61 3.98 -3.54 8.88
C SER A 61 4.24 -2.38 7.94
N VAL A 62 4.84 -1.32 8.47
CA VAL A 62 5.28 -0.15 7.69
C VAL A 62 6.80 -0.17 7.61
N TRP A 63 7.33 -0.21 6.40
CA TRP A 63 8.76 -0.31 6.19
C TRP A 63 9.47 1.00 6.54
N HIS A 64 10.64 0.88 7.18
CA HIS A 64 11.50 2.01 7.49
C HIS A 64 12.34 2.43 6.28
N TYR A 65 13.00 3.58 6.42
CA TYR A 65 14.06 4.01 5.52
C TYR A 65 15.18 2.96 5.43
N ARG A 66 15.59 2.58 4.22
CA ARG A 66 16.64 1.58 3.95
C ARG A 66 17.73 2.15 3.04
N THR A 67 18.72 1.33 2.68
CA THR A 67 19.92 1.74 1.92
C THR A 67 19.73 1.84 0.41
N ASP A 68 18.66 1.30 -0.16
CA ASP A 68 18.39 1.34 -1.61
C ASP A 68 17.56 2.57 -1.97
N SER A 69 17.80 3.15 -3.14
CA SER A 69 17.14 4.37 -3.62
C SER A 69 15.65 4.20 -3.83
N TRP A 70 15.21 2.97 -4.13
CA TRP A 70 13.81 2.62 -4.18
C TRP A 70 13.09 2.90 -2.84
N TRP A 71 13.72 2.58 -1.70
CA TRP A 71 13.11 2.80 -0.38
C TRP A 71 13.05 4.28 0.00
N TRP A 72 13.83 5.15 -0.62
CA TRP A 72 13.76 6.59 -0.35
C TRP A 72 12.54 7.21 -1.03
N GLN A 73 12.22 6.71 -2.22
CA GLN A 73 11.17 7.22 -3.11
C GLN A 73 9.81 6.56 -2.87
N HIS A 74 9.79 5.36 -2.30
CA HIS A 74 8.57 4.60 -2.06
C HIS A 74 8.39 4.30 -0.57
N GLN A 75 7.28 4.76 0.00
CA GLN A 75 6.85 4.34 1.32
C GLN A 75 5.90 3.16 1.17
N SER A 76 6.37 1.98 1.56
CA SER A 76 5.61 0.75 1.44
C SER A 76 5.11 0.27 2.79
N ALA A 77 3.97 -0.40 2.79
CA ALA A 77 3.43 -1.12 3.92
C ALA A 77 2.69 -2.37 3.46
N VAL A 78 2.42 -3.28 4.39
CA VAL A 78 1.68 -4.51 4.12
C VAL A 78 0.74 -4.81 5.28
N ILE A 79 -0.47 -5.28 4.97
CA ILE A 79 -1.42 -5.88 5.90
C ILE A 79 -1.51 -7.37 5.55
N ARG A 80 -1.33 -8.25 6.53
CA ARG A 80 -1.40 -9.70 6.35
C ARG A 80 -2.78 -10.20 6.75
N LEU A 81 -3.49 -10.82 5.80
CA LEU A 81 -4.85 -11.31 6.02
C LEU A 81 -4.90 -12.82 6.31
N GLY A 82 -3.82 -13.53 6.02
CA GLY A 82 -3.75 -14.98 6.21
C GLY A 82 -2.51 -15.57 5.58
N ARG A 83 -2.47 -16.90 5.49
CA ARG A 83 -1.31 -17.63 4.96
C ARG A 83 -1.06 -17.22 3.51
N LYS A 84 0.00 -16.44 3.31
CA LYS A 84 0.46 -15.93 2.01
C LYS A 84 -0.51 -14.94 1.34
N VAL A 85 -1.51 -14.40 2.04
CA VAL A 85 -2.46 -13.40 1.50
C VAL A 85 -2.24 -12.07 2.18
N GLU A 86 -2.00 -11.04 1.39
CA GLU A 86 -1.58 -9.73 1.87
C GLU A 86 -2.21 -8.58 1.06
N ILE A 87 -2.42 -7.44 1.71
CA ILE A 87 -2.68 -6.16 1.06
C ILE A 87 -1.42 -5.31 1.16
N GLY A 88 -0.78 -5.02 0.03
CA GLY A 88 0.32 -4.08 -0.07
C GLY A 88 -0.17 -2.66 -0.31
N LEU A 89 0.43 -1.70 0.38
CA LEU A 89 0.26 -0.27 0.14
C LEU A 89 1.59 0.33 -0.27
N ARG A 90 1.57 1.24 -1.24
CA ARG A 90 2.75 2.01 -1.66
C ARG A 90 2.37 3.44 -1.94
N PHE A 91 3.02 4.37 -1.25
CA PHE A 91 2.91 5.79 -1.50
C PHE A 91 4.20 6.32 -2.14
N SER A 92 4.06 7.05 -3.24
CA SER A 92 5.17 7.70 -3.96
C SER A 92 4.65 8.93 -4.73
N LEU A 93 5.50 9.52 -5.59
CA LEU A 93 5.10 10.66 -6.43
C LEU A 93 3.90 10.35 -7.35
N ASP A 94 3.71 9.09 -7.73
CA ASP A 94 2.54 8.61 -8.49
C ASP A 94 1.26 8.49 -7.65
N GLY A 95 1.31 8.84 -6.36
CA GLY A 95 0.21 8.72 -5.41
C GLY A 95 0.22 7.41 -4.61
N LEU A 96 -0.95 7.09 -4.03
CA LEU A 96 -1.15 5.88 -3.24
C LEU A 96 -1.64 4.73 -4.13
N ARG A 97 -0.88 3.64 -4.16
CA ARG A 97 -1.28 2.36 -4.75
C ARG A 97 -1.62 1.36 -3.66
N ILE A 98 -2.69 0.60 -3.88
CA ILE A 98 -3.11 -0.53 -3.06
C ILE A 98 -3.09 -1.78 -3.95
N GLN A 99 -2.61 -2.91 -3.43
CA GLN A 99 -2.52 -4.16 -4.17
C GLN A 99 -2.87 -5.34 -3.27
N GLY A 100 -3.73 -6.25 -3.74
CA GLY A 100 -3.87 -7.59 -3.14
C GLY A 100 -2.80 -8.53 -3.71
N ALA A 101 -2.15 -9.32 -2.85
CA ALA A 101 -1.18 -10.32 -3.23
C ALA A 101 -1.53 -11.67 -2.59
N TRP A 102 -1.45 -12.73 -3.40
CA TRP A 102 -1.45 -14.11 -2.92
C TRP A 102 -0.15 -14.79 -3.34
N TRP A 103 0.78 -14.87 -2.40
CA TRP A 103 2.10 -15.44 -2.63
C TRP A 103 2.03 -16.96 -2.69
N TYR A 104 2.85 -17.56 -3.55
CA TYR A 104 3.09 -19.02 -3.64
C TYR A 104 1.86 -19.91 -3.39
N PRO A 105 0.76 -19.77 -4.14
CA PRO A 105 -0.38 -20.68 -4.03
C PRO A 105 0.07 -22.12 -4.28
N ASP A 106 -0.50 -23.08 -3.55
CA ASP A 106 -0.20 -24.49 -3.78
C ASP A 106 -0.67 -24.89 -5.20
N PRO A 107 0.00 -25.87 -5.86
CA PRO A 107 -0.38 -26.28 -7.21
C PRO A 107 -1.88 -26.61 -7.32
N GLY A 108 -2.55 -26.05 -8.33
CA GLY A 108 -3.99 -26.22 -8.55
C GLY A 108 -4.91 -25.25 -7.80
N GLN A 109 -4.41 -24.54 -6.78
CA GLN A 109 -5.22 -23.55 -6.05
C GLN A 109 -5.57 -22.32 -6.90
N VAL A 110 -4.67 -21.90 -7.80
CA VAL A 110 -4.94 -20.81 -8.76
C VAL A 110 -6.09 -21.18 -9.70
N ASP A 111 -6.12 -22.42 -10.21
CA ASP A 111 -7.17 -22.87 -11.12
C ASP A 111 -8.51 -23.02 -10.40
N MET A 112 -8.50 -23.51 -9.16
CA MET A 112 -9.71 -23.53 -8.32
C MET A 112 -10.24 -22.13 -8.05
N PHE A 113 -9.36 -21.19 -7.70
CA PHE A 113 -9.72 -19.79 -7.49
C PHE A 113 -10.32 -19.17 -8.74
N ARG A 114 -9.68 -19.35 -9.90
CA ARG A 114 -10.20 -18.86 -11.19
C ARG A 114 -11.57 -19.46 -11.53
N LYS A 115 -11.78 -20.74 -11.28
CA LYS A 115 -13.10 -21.39 -11.47
C LYS A 115 -14.16 -20.82 -10.53
N ALA A 116 -13.81 -20.54 -9.27
CA ALA A 116 -14.72 -19.90 -8.33
C ALA A 116 -15.06 -18.47 -8.76
N VAL A 117 -14.07 -17.69 -9.18
CA VAL A 117 -14.28 -16.34 -9.75
C VAL A 117 -15.12 -16.39 -11.02
N ALA A 118 -14.97 -17.42 -11.86
CA ALA A 118 -15.77 -17.59 -13.07
C ALA A 118 -17.19 -18.15 -12.80
N SER A 119 -17.48 -18.59 -11.57
CA SER A 119 -18.81 -19.11 -11.23
C SER A 119 -19.82 -17.97 -11.11
N GLU A 120 -21.07 -18.23 -11.52
CA GLU A 120 -22.11 -17.20 -11.62
C GLU A 120 -22.38 -16.50 -10.27
N GLY A 121 -22.19 -17.16 -9.13
CA GLY A 121 -22.36 -16.54 -7.81
C GLY A 121 -21.28 -15.51 -7.49
N SER A 122 -20.07 -15.98 -7.16
CA SER A 122 -18.98 -15.12 -6.69
C SER A 122 -18.37 -14.24 -7.79
N GLY A 123 -18.51 -14.61 -9.07
CA GLY A 123 -18.02 -13.81 -10.18
C GLY A 123 -18.77 -12.49 -10.38
N HIS A 124 -20.09 -12.51 -10.16
CA HIS A 124 -20.91 -11.31 -10.23
C HIS A 124 -20.58 -10.33 -9.10
N GLU A 125 -20.36 -10.82 -7.89
CA GLU A 125 -19.99 -9.99 -6.73
C GLU A 125 -18.65 -9.29 -6.95
N LEU A 126 -17.62 -10.02 -7.39
CA LEU A 126 -16.32 -9.42 -7.68
C LEU A 126 -16.42 -8.36 -8.78
N SER A 127 -17.17 -8.65 -9.85
CA SER A 127 -17.37 -7.71 -10.95
C SER A 127 -18.06 -6.43 -10.49
N ALA A 128 -19.06 -6.54 -9.61
CA ALA A 128 -19.76 -5.39 -9.04
C ALA A 128 -18.83 -4.53 -8.16
N ILE A 129 -17.99 -5.16 -7.33
CA ILE A 129 -17.00 -4.46 -6.50
C ILE A 129 -15.99 -3.72 -7.38
N VAL A 130 -15.45 -4.37 -8.42
CA VAL A 130 -14.49 -3.75 -9.35
C VAL A 130 -15.11 -2.55 -10.05
N GLU A 131 -16.37 -2.65 -10.49
CA GLU A 131 -17.07 -1.56 -11.16
C GLU A 131 -17.37 -0.39 -10.20
N ASP A 132 -17.75 -0.67 -8.95
CA ASP A 132 -17.94 0.37 -7.93
C ASP A 132 -16.63 1.12 -7.63
N VAL A 133 -15.52 0.40 -7.49
CA VAL A 133 -14.19 0.99 -7.29
C VAL A 133 -13.79 1.83 -8.51
N ARG A 134 -14.06 1.37 -9.73
CA ARG A 134 -13.80 2.15 -10.95
C ARG A 134 -14.62 3.43 -10.99
N LYS A 135 -15.91 3.38 -10.64
CA LYS A 135 -16.79 4.56 -10.59
C LYS A 135 -16.33 5.60 -9.56
N LYS A 136 -15.63 5.17 -8.51
CA LYS A 136 -14.99 6.06 -7.53
C LYS A 136 -13.69 6.71 -8.04
N GLY A 137 -13.28 6.43 -9.28
CA GLY A 137 -12.14 7.07 -9.95
C GLY A 137 -10.80 6.37 -9.74
N TYR A 138 -10.80 5.16 -9.19
CA TYR A 138 -9.57 4.36 -9.05
C TYR A 138 -9.16 3.78 -10.39
N ASP A 139 -7.86 3.91 -10.71
CA ASP A 139 -7.24 3.14 -11.78
C ASP A 139 -7.01 1.70 -11.30
N ILE A 140 -7.52 0.73 -12.07
CA ILE A 140 -7.48 -0.68 -11.70
C ILE A 140 -6.58 -1.40 -12.70
N SER A 141 -5.45 -1.90 -12.21
CA SER A 141 -4.50 -2.70 -12.97
C SER A 141 -4.34 -4.09 -12.37
N GLY A 142 -4.23 -5.11 -13.22
CA GLY A 142 -3.96 -6.50 -12.84
C GLY A 142 -3.95 -7.37 -14.09
N THR A 143 -3.13 -8.43 -14.08
CA THR A 143 -3.06 -9.44 -15.15
C THR A 143 -3.52 -10.78 -14.63
#